data_AF-A0A9D2DD34-F1
#
_entry.id   AF-A0A9D2DD34-F1
#
_cell.length_a   1.000
_cell.length_b   1.000
_cell.length_c   1.000
_cell.angle_alpha   90.00
_cell.angle_beta   90.00
_cell.angle_gamma   90.00
#
_symmetry.space_group_name_H-M   'P 1'
#
loop_
_entity.id
_entity.type
_entity.pdbx_description
1 polymer ?
#
loop_
_entity_poly.entity_id
_entity_poly.type
_entity_poly.pdbx_seq_one_letter_code
_entity_poly.pdbx_strand_id
1 'polypeptide(L)'
;MTNGTERRDAEPLWRRLWNNYVVRNVVLAVSLLVIGLFLVNVLLNIFTRHNKYIEVPDLEELTLDEARQLIRRKDLRIEVNDSLYVAALDPGTVLEQQPAAGTRVKPGRRIYVTVNATQQRIVDVPYVAGYSLRQAWNILATAGFRIERLEYVSDIATNNVLEQRVGSRRVTPEHPVQARMGSGVVLVLGRAADAARVTVPRVVGLTLREAESRIWDAGLNVGGIEQDEGIDQKTIRQARVWRQTPDQGSMASLGSRVSLALTLDSARLSKGVSSSDRQAVQAARHAVRERVVRDSLAAAGFSGEQLQFETEWQLKIERGEATPEERAAAEAELIMQSLENYGTAVDASEEEDEFFH
;
A
#
# COMPACT_ATOMS: atom_id res chain seq x y z
N MET A 1 -119.48 -18.50 -45.68
CA MET A 1 -118.87 -17.48 -44.81
C MET A 1 -118.34 -18.23 -43.59
N THR A 2 -117.06 -18.36 -43.26
CA THR A 2 -115.84 -17.61 -43.56
C THR A 2 -114.63 -18.44 -43.08
N ASN A 3 -113.50 -18.33 -43.80
CA ASN A 3 -112.07 -18.36 -43.39
C ASN A 3 -111.62 -19.38 -42.32
N GLY A 4 -110.65 -20.29 -42.53
CA GLY A 4 -109.44 -20.16 -43.35
C GLY A 4 -108.33 -19.46 -42.55
N THR A 5 -107.62 -20.18 -41.68
CA THR A 5 -106.40 -19.69 -41.01
C THR A 5 -105.21 -20.59 -41.36
N GLU A 6 -104.35 -20.09 -42.25
CA GLU A 6 -103.05 -20.65 -42.64
C GLU A 6 -102.10 -20.83 -41.45
N ARG A 7 -101.49 -22.02 -41.35
CA ARG A 7 -100.23 -22.23 -40.63
C ARG A 7 -99.08 -21.70 -41.50
N ARG A 8 -98.34 -20.71 -41.00
CA ARG A 8 -97.08 -20.24 -41.60
C ARG A 8 -95.92 -21.05 -41.04
N ASP A 9 -95.36 -21.92 -41.87
CA ASP A 9 -94.12 -22.63 -41.56
C ASP A 9 -92.94 -21.65 -41.70
N ALA A 10 -92.42 -21.17 -40.57
CA ALA A 10 -91.29 -20.26 -40.55
C ALA A 10 -89.99 -21.04 -40.85
N GLU A 11 -89.32 -20.70 -41.96
CA GLU A 11 -87.99 -21.22 -42.26
C GLU A 11 -87.00 -20.97 -41.10
N PRO A 12 -86.11 -21.91 -40.79
CA PRO A 12 -85.23 -21.76 -39.65
C PRO A 12 -84.25 -20.61 -39.86
N LEU A 13 -84.16 -19.71 -38.87
CA LEU A 13 -83.48 -18.41 -38.95
C LEU A 13 -82.03 -18.46 -39.48
N TRP A 14 -81.32 -19.57 -39.25
CA TRP A 14 -79.94 -19.77 -39.71
C TRP A 14 -79.82 -19.81 -41.25
N ARG A 15 -80.84 -20.30 -41.98
CA ARG A 15 -80.83 -20.30 -43.46
C ARG A 15 -80.99 -18.90 -44.04
N ARG A 16 -81.85 -18.07 -43.42
CA ARG A 16 -82.03 -16.66 -43.82
C ARG A 16 -80.83 -15.79 -43.50
N LEU A 17 -80.16 -16.06 -42.37
CA LEU A 17 -78.91 -15.38 -42.00
C LEU A 17 -77.77 -15.73 -42.95
N TRP A 18 -77.69 -16.99 -43.43
CA TRP A 18 -76.60 -17.43 -44.32
C TRP A 18 -76.73 -16.97 -45.77
N ASN A 19 -77.94 -16.62 -46.22
CA ASN A 19 -78.18 -16.12 -47.57
C ASN A 19 -77.96 -14.60 -47.70
N ASN A 20 -77.76 -13.90 -46.58
CA ASN A 20 -77.47 -12.46 -46.57
C ASN A 20 -75.99 -12.19 -46.91
N TYR A 21 -75.78 -11.43 -47.99
CA TYR A 21 -74.46 -11.04 -48.48
C TYR A 21 -73.57 -10.41 -47.39
N VAL A 22 -74.17 -9.60 -46.50
CA VAL A 22 -73.48 -8.95 -45.39
C VAL A 22 -72.93 -9.97 -44.38
N VAL A 23 -73.73 -10.96 -43.98
CA VAL A 23 -73.33 -11.99 -43.00
C VAL A 23 -72.20 -12.84 -43.56
N ARG A 24 -72.28 -13.23 -44.85
CA ARG A 24 -71.23 -13.99 -45.52
C ARG A 24 -69.90 -13.23 -45.55
N ASN A 25 -69.92 -11.94 -45.87
CA ASN A 25 -68.72 -11.11 -45.89
C ASN A 25 -68.15 -10.89 -44.49
N VAL A 26 -68.99 -10.75 -43.46
CA VAL A 26 -68.54 -10.65 -42.06
C VAL A 26 -67.88 -11.94 -41.60
N VAL A 27 -68.48 -13.10 -41.89
CA VAL A 27 -67.87 -14.41 -41.56
C VAL A 27 -66.54 -14.60 -42.31
N LEU A 28 -66.46 -14.21 -43.58
CA LEU A 28 -65.21 -14.21 -44.36
C LEU A 28 -64.15 -13.27 -43.77
N ALA A 29 -64.53 -12.07 -43.35
CA ALA A 29 -63.62 -11.12 -42.73
C ALA A 29 -63.09 -11.63 -41.39
N VAL A 30 -63.97 -12.19 -40.54
CA VAL A 30 -63.59 -12.76 -39.25
C VAL A 30 -62.69 -13.99 -39.44
N SER A 31 -63.01 -14.88 -40.38
CA SER A 31 -62.18 -16.04 -40.67
C SER A 31 -60.82 -15.66 -41.24
N LEU A 32 -60.74 -14.68 -42.15
CA LEU A 32 -59.46 -14.12 -42.63
C LEU A 32 -58.64 -13.51 -41.50
N LEU A 33 -59.29 -12.80 -40.57
CA LEU A 33 -58.62 -12.20 -39.42
C LEU A 33 -58.06 -13.25 -38.47
N VAL A 34 -58.83 -14.31 -38.18
CA VAL A 34 -58.38 -15.45 -37.35
C VAL A 34 -57.23 -16.20 -38.04
N ILE A 35 -57.33 -16.46 -39.35
CA ILE A 35 -56.26 -17.10 -40.13
C ILE A 35 -55.00 -16.23 -40.13
N GLY A 36 -55.14 -14.92 -40.30
CA GLY A 36 -54.04 -13.95 -40.24
C GLY A 36 -53.36 -13.94 -38.87
N LEU A 37 -54.13 -13.90 -37.78
CA LEU A 37 -53.62 -13.99 -36.41
C LEU A 37 -52.89 -15.31 -36.16
N PHE A 38 -53.42 -16.42 -36.65
CA PHE A 38 -52.78 -17.73 -36.55
C PHE A 38 -51.48 -17.78 -37.34
N LEU A 39 -51.46 -17.27 -38.58
CA LEU A 39 -50.26 -17.18 -39.42
C LEU A 39 -49.18 -16.30 -38.78
N VAL A 40 -49.55 -15.14 -38.25
CA VAL A 40 -48.61 -14.26 -37.53
C VAL A 40 -48.05 -14.96 -36.30
N ASN A 41 -48.87 -15.68 -35.53
CA ASN A 41 -48.42 -16.44 -34.38
C ASN A 41 -47.43 -17.56 -34.77
N VAL A 42 -47.74 -18.32 -35.82
CA VAL A 42 -46.86 -19.38 -36.36
C VAL A 42 -45.57 -18.78 -36.92
N LEU A 43 -45.63 -17.68 -37.68
CA LEU A 43 -44.44 -16.98 -38.17
C LEU A 43 -43.57 -16.49 -37.03
N LEU A 44 -44.16 -15.86 -36.01
CA LEU A 44 -43.44 -15.41 -34.81
C LEU A 44 -42.81 -16.59 -34.07
N ASN A 45 -43.49 -17.72 -33.94
CA ASN A 45 -42.96 -18.92 -33.29
C ASN A 45 -41.74 -19.48 -34.06
N ILE A 46 -41.82 -19.55 -35.39
CA ILE A 46 -40.73 -20.02 -36.26
C ILE A 46 -39.55 -19.04 -36.25
N PHE A 47 -39.81 -17.73 -36.32
CA PHE A 47 -38.77 -16.70 -36.33
C PHE A 47 -38.05 -16.58 -34.99
N THR A 48 -38.76 -16.71 -33.88
CA THR A 48 -38.19 -16.48 -32.55
C THR A 48 -37.48 -17.69 -31.94
N ARG A 49 -37.60 -18.89 -32.56
CA ARG A 49 -36.95 -20.14 -32.10
C ARG A 49 -37.05 -20.33 -30.58
N HIS A 50 -38.25 -20.24 -30.02
CA HIS A 50 -38.53 -20.50 -28.60
C HIS A 50 -38.35 -21.99 -28.28
N ASN A 51 -37.11 -22.45 -28.04
CA ASN A 51 -36.78 -23.61 -27.18
C ASN A 51 -35.32 -24.10 -27.22
N LYS A 52 -34.43 -23.51 -28.01
CA LYS A 52 -33.02 -23.92 -27.99
C LYS A 52 -32.24 -23.05 -27.03
N TYR A 53 -31.94 -23.63 -25.88
CA TYR A 53 -31.06 -23.04 -24.87
C TYR A 53 -29.83 -23.92 -24.70
N ILE A 54 -28.71 -23.28 -24.39
CA ILE A 54 -27.45 -23.90 -24.05
C ILE A 54 -27.13 -23.48 -22.63
N GLU A 55 -26.82 -24.43 -21.77
CA GLU A 55 -26.33 -24.13 -20.43
C GLU A 55 -24.86 -23.69 -20.53
N VAL A 56 -24.57 -22.54 -19.92
CA VAL A 56 -23.21 -21.99 -19.89
C VAL A 56 -22.34 -22.93 -19.05
N PRO A 57 -21.24 -23.45 -19.60
CA PRO A 57 -20.30 -24.25 -18.81
C PRO A 57 -19.58 -23.38 -17.77
N ASP A 58 -19.04 -24.04 -16.76
CA ASP A 58 -18.11 -23.38 -15.84
C ASP A 58 -16.74 -23.23 -16.51
N LEU A 59 -16.26 -21.99 -16.52
CA LEU A 59 -15.01 -21.56 -17.11
C LEU A 59 -14.04 -21.05 -16.05
N GLU A 60 -14.48 -20.82 -14.82
CA GLU A 60 -13.62 -20.31 -13.75
C GLU A 60 -12.50 -21.32 -13.47
N GLU A 61 -11.33 -20.80 -13.07
CA GLU A 61 -10.10 -21.57 -12.82
C GLU A 61 -9.47 -22.25 -14.04
N LEU A 62 -10.16 -22.31 -15.19
CA LEU A 62 -9.59 -22.81 -16.45
C LEU A 62 -8.65 -21.78 -17.07
N THR A 63 -7.65 -22.25 -17.81
CA THR A 63 -6.88 -21.37 -18.69
C THR A 63 -7.77 -20.85 -19.82
N LEU A 64 -7.47 -19.65 -20.31
CA LEU A 64 -8.24 -19.04 -21.41
C LEU A 64 -8.32 -19.95 -22.65
N ASP A 65 -7.29 -20.75 -22.91
CA ASP A 65 -7.26 -21.69 -24.03
C ASP A 65 -8.15 -22.93 -23.79
N GLU A 66 -8.15 -23.49 -22.58
CA GLU A 66 -9.09 -24.55 -22.19
C GLU A 66 -10.53 -24.06 -22.23
N ALA A 67 -10.80 -22.87 -21.67
CA ALA A 67 -12.11 -22.22 -21.70
C ALA A 67 -12.59 -22.00 -23.14
N ARG A 68 -11.71 -21.53 -24.04
CA ARG A 68 -12.00 -21.39 -25.47
C ARG A 68 -12.35 -22.72 -26.12
N GLN A 69 -11.64 -23.80 -25.79
CA GLN A 69 -11.95 -25.13 -26.33
C GLN A 69 -13.30 -25.64 -25.84
N LEU A 70 -13.61 -25.45 -24.55
CA LEU A 70 -14.87 -25.87 -23.94
C LEU A 70 -16.07 -25.09 -24.53
N ILE A 71 -15.93 -23.78 -24.68
CA ILE A 71 -16.96 -22.89 -25.24
C ILE A 71 -17.24 -23.19 -26.71
N ARG A 72 -16.21 -23.43 -27.53
CA ARG A 72 -16.37 -23.76 -28.96
C ARG A 72 -17.20 -25.03 -29.18
N ARG A 73 -17.08 -26.03 -28.28
CA ARG A 73 -17.86 -27.28 -28.35
C ARG A 73 -19.35 -27.07 -28.04
N LYS A 74 -19.72 -25.96 -27.39
CA LYS A 74 -21.09 -25.66 -26.94
C LYS A 74 -21.80 -24.63 -27.83
N ASP A 75 -21.28 -24.32 -29.02
CA ASP A 75 -21.82 -23.26 -29.91
C ASP A 75 -22.00 -21.90 -29.18
N LEU A 76 -21.10 -21.62 -28.24
CA LEU A 76 -21.01 -20.36 -27.51
C LEU A 76 -19.76 -19.60 -27.99
N ARG A 77 -19.68 -18.32 -27.65
CA ARG A 77 -18.51 -17.49 -27.94
C ARG A 77 -17.92 -16.96 -26.63
N ILE A 78 -16.61 -16.83 -26.56
CA ILE A 78 -15.90 -16.27 -25.41
C ILE A 78 -15.27 -14.94 -25.81
N GLU A 79 -15.39 -13.94 -24.95
CA GLU A 79 -14.82 -12.61 -25.14
C GLU A 79 -14.18 -12.15 -23.84
N VAL A 80 -12.92 -11.71 -23.88
CA VAL A 80 -12.25 -11.17 -22.69
C VAL A 80 -12.71 -9.73 -22.53
N ASN A 81 -13.39 -9.45 -21.42
CA ASN A 81 -13.91 -8.10 -21.14
C ASN A 81 -12.95 -7.28 -20.28
N ASP A 82 -12.29 -7.94 -19.33
CA ASP A 82 -11.36 -7.28 -18.41
C ASP A 82 -10.22 -8.24 -18.02
N SER A 83 -9.18 -7.69 -17.40
CA SER A 83 -8.09 -8.45 -16.83
C SER A 83 -7.67 -7.88 -15.47
N LEU A 84 -7.64 -8.72 -14.45
CA LEU A 84 -7.16 -8.38 -13.11
C LEU A 84 -5.89 -9.15 -12.81
N TYR A 85 -4.99 -8.60 -12.00
CA TYR A 85 -3.77 -9.32 -11.60
C TYR A 85 -3.92 -9.90 -10.20
N VAL A 86 -3.91 -11.22 -10.11
CA VAL A 86 -3.88 -11.99 -8.86
C VAL A 86 -2.61 -12.83 -8.88
N ALA A 87 -1.64 -12.45 -8.03
CA ALA A 87 -0.33 -13.10 -8.00
C ALA A 87 -0.35 -14.59 -7.63
N ALA A 88 -1.43 -15.07 -6.99
CA ALA A 88 -1.60 -16.45 -6.58
C ALA A 88 -2.12 -17.37 -7.70
N LEU A 89 -2.52 -16.81 -8.84
CA LEU A 89 -3.10 -17.55 -9.96
C LEU A 89 -2.20 -17.45 -11.20
N ASP A 90 -2.32 -18.43 -12.09
CA ASP A 90 -1.53 -18.44 -13.32
C ASP A 90 -2.03 -17.38 -14.32
N PRO A 91 -1.14 -16.79 -15.13
CA PRO A 91 -1.52 -15.92 -16.23
C PRO A 91 -2.54 -16.55 -17.18
N GLY A 92 -3.59 -15.81 -17.52
CA GLY A 92 -4.62 -16.25 -18.45
C GLY A 92 -5.67 -17.18 -17.84
N THR A 93 -5.60 -17.50 -16.55
CA THR A 93 -6.69 -18.18 -15.84
C THR A 93 -7.93 -17.30 -15.79
N VAL A 94 -9.11 -17.86 -16.06
CA VAL A 94 -10.38 -17.15 -15.94
C VAL A 94 -10.71 -16.96 -14.45
N LEU A 95 -10.91 -15.70 -14.06
CA LEU A 95 -11.23 -15.30 -12.69
C LEU A 95 -12.73 -15.21 -12.45
N GLU A 96 -13.46 -14.76 -13.47
CA GLU A 96 -14.89 -14.53 -13.40
C GLU A 96 -15.48 -14.68 -14.80
N GLN A 97 -16.72 -15.17 -14.88
CA GLN A 97 -17.47 -15.25 -16.11
C GLN A 97 -18.85 -14.59 -16.00
N GLN A 98 -19.35 -14.09 -17.12
CA GLN A 98 -20.71 -13.60 -17.24
C GLN A 98 -21.31 -13.93 -18.62
N PRO A 99 -22.46 -14.62 -18.70
CA PRO A 99 -23.30 -15.15 -17.62
C PRO A 99 -22.65 -16.23 -16.75
N ALA A 100 -23.10 -16.35 -15.49
CA ALA A 100 -22.68 -17.38 -14.55
C ALA A 100 -22.91 -18.81 -15.07
N ALA A 101 -22.10 -19.75 -14.60
CA ALA A 101 -22.22 -21.16 -14.95
C ALA A 101 -23.64 -21.72 -14.69
N GLY A 102 -24.09 -22.63 -15.54
CA GLY A 102 -25.45 -23.21 -15.49
C GLY A 102 -26.55 -22.29 -16.03
N THR A 103 -26.28 -21.02 -16.33
CA THR A 103 -27.27 -20.12 -16.93
C THR A 103 -27.70 -20.61 -18.31
N ARG A 104 -29.00 -20.52 -18.63
CA ARG A 104 -29.53 -20.88 -19.95
C ARG A 104 -29.46 -19.70 -20.90
N VAL A 105 -28.70 -19.84 -21.97
CA VAL A 105 -28.52 -18.81 -23.00
C VAL A 105 -28.88 -19.32 -24.39
N LYS A 106 -29.12 -18.40 -25.33
CA LYS A 106 -29.30 -18.77 -26.73
C LYS A 106 -27.96 -19.20 -27.36
N PRO A 107 -27.97 -20.12 -28.35
CA PRO A 107 -26.78 -20.42 -29.14
C PRO A 107 -26.13 -19.16 -29.73
N GLY A 108 -24.81 -19.15 -29.80
CA GLY A 108 -24.00 -18.02 -30.25
C GLY A 108 -23.87 -16.88 -29.24
N ARG A 109 -24.41 -17.01 -28.03
CA ARG A 109 -24.23 -16.02 -26.97
C ARG A 109 -22.75 -15.85 -26.63
N ARG A 110 -22.34 -14.60 -26.43
CA ARG A 110 -21.01 -14.25 -25.92
C ARG A 110 -21.00 -14.38 -24.39
N ILE A 111 -20.04 -15.12 -23.90
CA ILE A 111 -19.67 -15.25 -22.50
C ILE A 111 -18.47 -14.34 -22.30
N TYR A 112 -18.66 -13.31 -21.49
CA TYR A 112 -17.60 -12.39 -21.12
C TYR A 112 -16.82 -13.00 -19.97
N VAL A 113 -15.49 -12.94 -20.05
CA VAL A 113 -14.62 -13.43 -18.99
C VAL A 113 -13.67 -12.34 -18.54
N THR A 114 -13.41 -12.31 -17.24
CA THR A 114 -12.30 -11.58 -16.64
C THR A 114 -11.15 -12.56 -16.46
N VAL A 115 -9.96 -12.23 -16.97
CA VAL A 115 -8.81 -13.14 -16.93
C VAL A 115 -7.72 -12.61 -16.02
N ASN A 116 -6.90 -13.52 -15.49
CA ASN A 116 -5.73 -13.15 -14.74
C ASN A 116 -4.67 -12.57 -15.69
N ALA A 117 -4.30 -11.32 -15.46
CA ALA A 117 -3.33 -10.62 -16.29
C ALA A 117 -1.95 -11.29 -16.18
N THR A 118 -1.20 -11.30 -17.27
CA THR A 118 0.16 -11.85 -17.27
C THR A 118 1.13 -11.03 -16.43
N GLN A 119 0.87 -9.73 -16.30
CA GLN A 119 1.71 -8.83 -15.54
C GLN A 119 0.83 -7.82 -14.81
N GLN A 120 1.31 -7.36 -13.65
CA GLN A 120 0.72 -6.24 -12.95
C GLN A 120 0.68 -5.00 -13.85
N ARG A 121 -0.38 -4.20 -13.72
CA ARG A 121 -0.61 -2.98 -14.50
C ARG A 121 0.64 -2.09 -14.50
N ILE A 122 1.09 -1.73 -15.70
CA ILE A 122 2.19 -0.79 -15.91
C ILE A 122 1.59 0.60 -16.00
N VAL A 123 2.14 1.54 -15.22
CA VAL A 123 1.71 2.94 -15.20
C VAL A 123 2.92 3.86 -15.23
N ASP A 124 2.72 5.11 -15.63
CA ASP A 124 3.77 6.14 -15.62
C ASP A 124 4.14 6.47 -14.18
N VAL A 125 5.45 6.52 -13.91
CA VAL A 125 5.97 6.93 -12.61
C VAL A 125 5.91 8.46 -12.54
N PRO A 126 5.14 9.05 -11.59
CA PRO A 126 5.03 10.49 -11.51
C PRO A 126 6.37 11.12 -11.15
N TYR A 127 6.67 12.27 -11.76
CA TYR A 127 7.88 13.03 -11.48
C TYR A 127 7.70 13.89 -10.22
N VAL A 128 8.54 13.64 -9.21
CA VAL A 128 8.45 14.21 -7.85
C VAL A 128 9.73 14.95 -7.43
N ALA A 129 10.69 15.18 -8.32
CA ALA A 129 11.82 16.04 -8.00
C ALA A 129 11.35 17.50 -7.78
N GLY A 130 11.98 18.19 -6.83
CA GLY A 130 11.59 19.52 -6.36
C GLY A 130 10.47 19.53 -5.31
N TYR A 131 9.89 18.38 -4.98
CA TYR A 131 8.91 18.24 -3.90
C TYR A 131 9.58 17.83 -2.58
N SER A 132 8.95 18.19 -1.46
CA SER A 132 9.33 17.61 -0.17
C SER A 132 9.09 16.10 -0.15
N LEU A 133 9.88 15.36 0.63
CA LEU A 133 9.74 13.91 0.82
C LEU A 133 8.28 13.49 1.11
N ARG A 134 7.60 14.23 1.97
CA ARG A 134 6.20 13.94 2.33
C ARG A 134 5.24 14.10 1.15
N GLN A 135 5.42 15.13 0.32
CA GLN A 135 4.63 15.32 -0.89
C GLN A 135 4.94 14.23 -1.92
N ALA A 136 6.22 13.95 -2.14
CA ALA A 136 6.67 12.90 -3.04
C ALA A 136 6.09 11.54 -2.67
N TRP A 137 6.11 11.19 -1.37
CA TRP A 137 5.51 9.96 -0.86
C TRP A 137 4.02 9.88 -1.18
N ASN A 138 3.25 10.93 -0.90
CA ASN A 138 1.81 10.96 -1.20
C ASN A 138 1.53 10.78 -2.69
N ILE A 139 2.26 11.50 -3.55
CA ILE A 139 2.10 11.41 -5.02
C ILE A 139 2.41 9.99 -5.51
N LEU A 140 3.51 9.40 -5.06
CA LEU A 140 3.91 8.05 -5.44
C LEU A 140 2.93 7.00 -4.92
N ALA A 141 2.48 7.11 -3.67
CA ALA A 141 1.53 6.19 -3.05
C ALA A 141 0.16 6.24 -3.76
N THR A 142 -0.33 7.42 -4.12
CA THR A 142 -1.57 7.57 -4.90
C THR A 142 -1.44 6.97 -6.30
N ALA A 143 -0.27 7.06 -6.92
CA ALA A 143 0.03 6.39 -8.20
C ALA A 143 0.28 4.88 -8.06
N GLY A 144 0.24 4.32 -6.84
CA GLY A 144 0.44 2.91 -6.57
C GLY A 144 1.91 2.48 -6.51
N PHE A 145 2.84 3.40 -6.35
CA PHE A 145 4.27 3.13 -6.14
C PHE A 145 4.64 3.20 -4.65
N ARG A 146 5.74 2.54 -4.30
CA ARG A 146 6.30 2.59 -2.93
C ARG A 146 7.70 3.19 -2.96
N ILE A 147 8.12 3.77 -1.84
CA ILE A 147 9.52 4.17 -1.67
C ILE A 147 10.34 2.91 -1.40
N GLU A 148 11.39 2.71 -2.18
CA GLU A 148 12.32 1.60 -1.96
C GLU A 148 13.41 1.98 -0.96
N ARG A 149 14.00 3.17 -1.15
CA ARG A 149 15.10 3.69 -0.36
C ARG A 149 15.22 5.20 -0.52
N LEU A 150 15.66 5.83 0.55
CA LEU A 150 16.10 7.22 0.61
C LEU A 150 17.63 7.27 0.59
N GLU A 151 18.19 8.03 -0.34
CA GLU A 151 19.63 8.32 -0.42
C GLU A 151 19.83 9.80 -0.14
N TYR A 152 20.72 10.15 0.78
CA TYR A 152 20.95 11.56 1.14
C TYR A 152 22.28 12.06 0.57
N VAL A 153 22.24 13.24 -0.03
CA VAL A 153 23.41 13.98 -0.53
C VAL A 153 23.45 15.36 0.09
N SER A 154 24.65 15.97 0.13
CA SER A 154 24.83 17.32 0.68
C SER A 154 24.03 18.33 -0.14
N ASP A 155 23.14 19.08 0.50
CA ASP A 155 22.29 20.10 -0.13
C ASP A 155 21.75 21.08 0.92
N ILE A 156 21.37 22.29 0.50
CA ILE A 156 20.83 23.29 1.42
C ILE A 156 19.42 22.94 1.95
N ALA A 157 18.65 22.15 1.21
CA ALA A 157 17.25 21.84 1.51
C ALA A 157 17.09 20.39 1.98
N THR A 158 17.10 20.18 3.29
CA THR A 158 16.88 18.85 3.89
C THR A 158 15.51 18.28 3.49
N ASN A 159 15.49 16.99 3.12
CA ASN A 159 14.29 16.25 2.70
C ASN A 159 13.62 16.76 1.42
N ASN A 160 14.27 17.62 0.65
CA ASN A 160 13.83 17.96 -0.70
C ASN A 160 14.28 16.87 -1.69
N VAL A 161 13.41 16.41 -2.58
CA VAL A 161 13.76 15.42 -3.61
C VAL A 161 14.55 16.09 -4.71
N LEU A 162 15.80 15.68 -4.87
CA LEU A 162 16.70 16.17 -5.92
C LEU A 162 16.62 15.28 -7.16
N GLU A 163 16.44 13.98 -6.96
CA GLU A 163 16.37 13.00 -8.03
C GLU A 163 15.48 11.82 -7.59
N GLN A 164 14.86 11.14 -8.57
CA GLN A 164 14.22 9.85 -8.37
C GLN A 164 14.70 8.83 -9.40
N ARG A 165 14.73 7.56 -8.99
CA ARG A 165 15.12 6.44 -9.84
C ARG A 165 14.18 5.26 -9.66
N VAL A 166 13.98 4.49 -10.73
CA VAL A 166 13.30 3.20 -10.69
C VAL A 166 14.26 2.15 -11.23
N GLY A 167 14.74 1.28 -10.35
CA GLY A 167 15.90 0.44 -10.63
C GLY A 167 17.12 1.30 -10.97
N SER A 168 17.72 1.07 -12.14
CA SER A 168 18.87 1.85 -12.64
C SER A 168 18.48 3.09 -13.46
N ARG A 169 17.19 3.30 -13.74
CA ARG A 169 16.73 4.39 -14.63
C ARG A 169 16.33 5.63 -13.82
N ARG A 170 16.96 6.76 -14.13
CA ARG A 170 16.54 8.08 -13.64
C ARG A 170 15.23 8.48 -14.32
N VAL A 171 14.28 9.02 -13.56
CA VAL A 171 13.04 9.58 -14.11
C VAL A 171 13.21 11.08 -14.29
N THR A 172 12.88 11.59 -15.47
CA THR A 172 12.94 13.03 -15.80
C THR A 172 11.69 13.42 -16.59
N PRO A 173 11.31 14.71 -16.63
CA PRO A 173 10.18 15.16 -17.45
C PRO A 173 10.38 14.83 -18.94
N GLU A 174 11.63 14.85 -19.42
CA GLU A 174 11.99 14.56 -20.81
C GLU A 174 12.02 13.06 -21.10
N HIS A 175 12.27 12.23 -20.09
CA HIS A 175 12.33 10.77 -20.19
C HIS A 175 11.47 10.13 -19.10
N PRO A 176 10.14 10.02 -19.32
CA PRO A 176 9.26 9.34 -18.39
C PRO A 176 9.61 7.85 -18.31
N VAL A 177 9.43 7.28 -17.12
CA VAL A 177 9.65 5.85 -16.88
C VAL A 177 8.33 5.20 -16.53
N GLN A 178 8.06 4.07 -17.18
CA GLN A 178 6.94 3.21 -16.85
C GLN A 178 7.39 2.07 -15.96
N ALA A 179 6.61 1.78 -14.93
CA ALA A 179 6.88 0.69 -14.02
C ALA A 179 5.58 0.01 -13.58
N ARG A 180 5.70 -1.22 -13.09
CA ARG A 180 4.56 -1.96 -12.57
C ARG A 180 4.08 -1.28 -11.29
N MET A 181 2.77 -1.23 -11.08
CA MET A 181 2.25 -0.82 -9.77
C MET A 181 2.90 -1.68 -8.67
N GLY A 182 3.20 -1.09 -7.51
CA GLY A 182 3.94 -1.71 -6.42
C GLY A 182 5.47 -1.71 -6.59
N SER A 183 6.00 -1.26 -7.74
CA SER A 183 7.44 -1.04 -7.91
C SER A 183 7.98 -0.02 -6.92
N GLY A 184 9.22 -0.25 -6.50
CA GLY A 184 9.97 0.63 -5.63
C GLY A 184 10.58 1.82 -6.38
N VAL A 185 10.58 2.99 -5.74
CA VAL A 185 11.23 4.20 -6.24
C VAL A 185 12.30 4.62 -5.23
N VAL A 186 13.52 4.79 -5.72
CA VAL A 186 14.63 5.33 -4.93
C VAL A 186 14.60 6.85 -5.05
N LEU A 187 14.61 7.54 -3.91
CA LEU A 187 14.62 9.00 -3.85
C LEU A 187 15.97 9.49 -3.35
N VAL A 188 16.60 10.38 -4.11
CA VAL A 188 17.78 11.11 -3.68
C VAL A 188 17.32 12.43 -3.08
N LEU A 189 17.65 12.65 -1.82
CA LEU A 189 17.21 13.76 -1.00
C LEU A 189 18.37 14.66 -0.61
N GLY A 190 18.08 15.94 -0.43
CA GLY A 190 19.00 16.89 0.17
C GLY A 190 19.20 16.68 1.67
N ARG A 191 20.41 16.96 2.16
CA ARG A 191 20.79 16.99 3.57
C ARG A 191 21.64 18.22 3.86
N ALA A 192 21.11 19.14 4.66
CA ALA A 192 21.85 20.28 5.16
C ALA A 192 22.92 19.87 6.18
N ALA A 193 23.98 20.69 6.31
CA ALA A 193 25.13 20.39 7.15
C ALA A 193 24.80 20.27 8.64
N ASP A 194 23.81 21.01 9.11
CA ASP A 194 23.29 21.02 10.48
C ASP A 194 22.24 19.91 10.73
N ALA A 195 21.59 19.39 9.69
CA ALA A 195 20.55 18.38 9.76
C ALA A 195 21.08 16.93 9.85
N ALA A 196 22.19 16.72 10.56
CA ALA A 196 22.92 15.44 10.52
C ALA A 196 22.20 14.29 11.25
N ARG A 197 21.36 14.58 12.25
CA ARG A 197 20.73 13.57 13.10
C ARG A 197 19.23 13.81 13.29
N VAL A 198 18.47 12.73 13.26
CA VAL A 198 17.03 12.67 13.51
C VAL A 198 16.74 11.67 14.61
N THR A 199 15.66 11.90 15.35
CA THR A 199 15.20 10.97 16.37
C THR A 199 14.44 9.82 15.73
N VAL A 200 14.82 8.59 16.07
CA VAL A 200 14.14 7.38 15.60
C VAL A 200 12.72 7.33 16.20
N PRO A 201 11.67 7.30 15.36
CA PRO A 201 10.29 7.31 15.86
C PRO A 201 9.92 5.96 16.47
N ARG A 202 8.88 5.99 17.31
CA ARG A 202 8.19 4.76 17.73
C ARG A 202 7.37 4.19 16.59
N VAL A 203 7.62 2.93 16.25
CA VAL A 203 6.78 2.15 15.34
C VAL A 203 6.25 0.86 15.96
N VAL A 204 6.71 0.49 17.17
CA VAL A 204 6.14 -0.64 17.93
C VAL A 204 4.64 -0.42 18.18
N GLY A 205 3.84 -1.44 17.89
CA GLY A 205 2.37 -1.42 17.94
C GLY A 205 1.70 -1.10 16.61
N LEU A 206 2.41 -0.48 15.66
CA LEU A 206 1.87 -0.09 14.36
C LEU A 206 1.84 -1.28 13.38
N THR A 207 0.96 -1.21 12.39
CA THR A 207 1.01 -2.09 11.22
C THR A 207 2.23 -1.77 10.36
N LEU A 208 2.65 -2.69 9.49
CA LEU A 208 3.81 -2.47 8.61
C LEU A 208 3.68 -1.17 7.81
N ARG A 209 2.53 -0.92 7.18
CA ARG A 209 2.29 0.29 6.37
C ARG A 209 2.40 1.58 7.19
N GLU A 210 1.85 1.58 8.40
CA GLU A 210 1.94 2.73 9.30
C GLU A 210 3.37 2.95 9.80
N ALA A 211 4.10 1.87 10.08
CA ALA A 211 5.50 1.93 10.47
C ALA A 211 6.38 2.50 9.33
N GLU A 212 6.21 2.02 8.10
CA GLU A 212 6.92 2.53 6.91
C GLU A 212 6.69 4.03 6.72
N SER A 213 5.43 4.47 6.76
CA SER A 213 5.07 5.90 6.68
C SER A 213 5.79 6.72 7.74
N ARG A 214 5.77 6.28 8.98
CA ARG A 214 6.37 7.01 10.10
C ARG A 214 7.89 7.05 10.05
N ILE A 215 8.52 6.00 9.53
CA ILE A 215 9.97 5.93 9.31
C ILE A 215 10.38 6.88 8.19
N TRP A 216 9.66 6.89 7.07
CA TRP A 216 9.95 7.82 5.96
C TRP A 216 9.68 9.27 6.34
N ASP A 217 8.63 9.56 7.10
CA ASP A 217 8.36 10.92 7.60
C ASP A 217 9.51 11.45 8.48
N ALA A 218 10.22 10.56 9.19
CA ALA A 218 11.42 10.90 9.95
C ALA A 218 12.70 11.00 9.09
N GLY A 219 12.59 10.78 7.77
CA GLY A 219 13.73 10.78 6.85
C GLY A 219 14.61 9.53 6.96
N LEU A 220 14.08 8.44 7.52
CA LEU A 220 14.79 7.17 7.73
C LEU A 220 14.38 6.13 6.70
N ASN A 221 15.18 5.07 6.58
CA ASN A 221 14.91 3.92 5.72
C ASN A 221 14.34 2.76 6.52
N VAL A 222 13.49 1.96 5.88
CA VAL A 222 13.06 0.68 6.43
C VAL A 222 14.17 -0.35 6.19
N GLY A 223 14.56 -1.05 7.25
CA GLY A 223 15.63 -2.05 7.27
C GLY A 223 15.12 -3.46 6.99
N GLY A 224 15.75 -4.44 7.64
CA GLY A 224 15.30 -5.83 7.57
C GLY A 224 13.96 -6.01 8.28
N ILE A 225 13.07 -6.83 7.70
CA ILE A 225 11.78 -7.19 8.29
C ILE A 225 11.84 -8.66 8.70
N GLU A 226 11.90 -8.92 10.00
CA GLU A 226 11.79 -10.25 10.59
C GLU A 226 10.31 -10.57 10.82
N GLN A 227 9.87 -11.77 10.42
CA GLN A 227 8.47 -12.18 10.52
C GLN A 227 8.38 -13.41 11.42
N ASP A 228 7.47 -13.37 12.40
CA ASP A 228 7.13 -14.55 13.20
C ASP A 228 6.43 -15.63 12.34
N GLU A 229 6.44 -16.86 12.85
CA GLU A 229 5.76 -18.00 12.23
C GLU A 229 4.25 -17.73 12.04
N GLY A 230 3.70 -18.20 10.92
CA GLY A 230 2.29 -18.01 10.57
C GLY A 230 1.95 -16.68 9.88
N ILE A 231 2.94 -15.80 9.67
CA ILE A 231 2.77 -14.62 8.82
C ILE A 231 2.96 -15.03 7.36
N ASP A 232 1.91 -14.83 6.56
CA ASP A 232 1.90 -15.01 5.10
C ASP A 232 1.47 -13.72 4.39
N GLN A 233 1.38 -13.75 3.05
CA GLN A 233 0.99 -12.57 2.26
C GLN A 233 -0.41 -12.03 2.59
N LYS A 234 -1.30 -12.87 3.14
CA LYS A 234 -2.68 -12.49 3.50
C LYS A 234 -2.72 -11.90 4.91
N THR A 235 -1.97 -12.47 5.84
CA THR A 235 -1.98 -12.08 7.26
C THR A 235 -1.01 -10.96 7.59
N ILE A 236 -0.01 -10.68 6.74
CA ILE A 236 0.96 -9.59 6.96
C ILE A 236 0.32 -8.21 7.18
N ARG A 237 -0.86 -7.97 6.58
CA ARG A 237 -1.60 -6.70 6.75
C ARG A 237 -2.14 -6.51 8.17
N GLN A 238 -2.32 -7.60 8.90
CA GLN A 238 -2.79 -7.62 10.29
C GLN A 238 -1.64 -7.67 11.28
N ALA A 239 -0.46 -8.11 10.83
CA ALA A 239 0.73 -8.18 11.66
C ALA A 239 1.18 -6.78 12.11
N ARG A 240 1.67 -6.72 13.35
CA ARG A 240 2.13 -5.48 13.99
C ARG A 240 3.58 -5.59 14.38
N VAL A 241 4.26 -4.45 14.39
CA VAL A 241 5.65 -4.36 14.84
C VAL A 241 5.68 -4.58 16.36
N TRP A 242 6.38 -5.62 16.82
CA TRP A 242 6.60 -5.85 18.26
C TRP A 242 7.99 -5.44 18.72
N ARG A 243 8.94 -5.32 17.79
CA ARG A 243 10.30 -4.87 18.06
C ARG A 243 10.82 -4.05 16.89
N GLN A 244 11.59 -3.02 17.20
CA GLN A 244 12.30 -2.21 16.22
C GLN A 244 13.78 -2.10 16.62
N THR A 245 14.65 -1.83 15.67
CA THR A 245 16.06 -1.53 15.94
C THR A 245 16.56 -0.56 14.87
N PRO A 246 17.10 0.62 15.22
CA PRO A 246 17.34 1.15 16.56
C PRO A 246 16.07 1.41 17.39
N ASP A 247 16.25 1.53 18.70
CA ASP A 247 15.17 1.82 19.65
C ASP A 247 14.60 3.23 19.43
N GLN A 248 13.32 3.40 19.77
CA GLN A 248 12.67 4.71 19.72
C GLN A 248 13.43 5.75 20.57
N GLY A 249 13.44 7.00 20.12
CA GLY A 249 14.10 8.10 20.83
C GLY A 249 15.63 8.16 20.64
N SER A 250 16.25 7.10 20.10
CA SER A 250 17.67 7.15 19.75
C SER A 250 17.93 8.15 18.61
N MET A 251 19.15 8.69 18.56
CA MET A 251 19.56 9.59 17.47
C MET A 251 20.20 8.78 16.36
N ALA A 252 19.71 8.95 15.14
CA ALA A 252 20.24 8.29 13.96
C ALA A 252 20.46 9.29 12.83
N SER A 253 21.41 9.00 11.94
CA SER A 253 21.63 9.85 10.77
C SER A 253 20.48 9.70 9.76
N LEU A 254 20.19 10.77 9.01
CA LEU A 254 19.25 10.70 7.88
C LEU A 254 19.62 9.56 6.92
N GLY A 255 18.61 8.82 6.46
CA GLY A 255 18.79 7.65 5.59
C GLY A 255 19.29 6.39 6.30
N SER A 256 19.55 6.43 7.61
CA SER A 256 19.83 5.21 8.38
C SER A 256 18.63 4.26 8.38
N ARG A 257 18.89 2.97 8.60
CA ARG A 257 17.87 1.91 8.50
C ARG A 257 17.28 1.57 9.86
N VAL A 258 15.97 1.39 9.91
CA VAL A 258 15.22 0.88 11.07
C VAL A 258 14.67 -0.50 10.71
N SER A 259 15.25 -1.54 11.29
CA SER A 259 14.78 -2.92 11.16
C SER A 259 13.56 -3.16 12.04
N LEU A 260 12.66 -4.01 11.58
CA LEU A 260 11.36 -4.27 12.20
C LEU A 260 11.17 -5.77 12.41
N ALA A 261 10.53 -6.15 13.50
CA ALA A 261 10.04 -7.51 13.72
C ALA A 261 8.51 -7.51 13.84
N LEU A 262 7.85 -8.33 13.05
CA LEU A 262 6.40 -8.42 12.94
C LEU A 262 5.86 -9.66 13.68
N THR A 263 4.71 -9.51 14.33
CA THR A 263 4.01 -10.61 15.00
C THR A 263 2.50 -10.47 14.86
N LEU A 264 1.80 -11.60 14.91
CA LEU A 264 0.35 -11.69 15.12
C LEU A 264 0.00 -12.02 16.58
N ASP A 265 0.99 -12.40 17.40
CA ASP A 265 0.75 -12.76 18.80
C ASP A 265 0.58 -11.52 19.68
N SER A 266 -0.63 -11.37 20.22
CA SER A 266 -1.00 -10.30 21.15
C SER A 266 -0.14 -10.26 22.43
N ALA A 267 0.29 -11.43 22.95
CA ALA A 267 1.10 -11.51 24.16
C ALA A 267 2.52 -10.99 23.89
N ARG A 268 3.12 -11.37 22.76
CA ARG A 268 4.41 -10.84 22.31
C ARG A 268 4.34 -9.34 22.03
N LEU A 269 3.26 -8.88 21.39
CA LEU A 269 3.04 -7.47 21.10
C LEU A 269 3.00 -6.61 22.37
N SER A 270 2.22 -7.03 23.38
CA SER A 270 2.12 -6.30 24.65
C SER A 270 3.45 -6.21 25.42
N LYS A 271 4.25 -7.29 25.39
CA LYS A 271 5.62 -7.28 25.92
C LYS A 271 6.50 -6.29 25.17
N GLY A 272 6.44 -6.29 23.84
CA GLY A 272 7.21 -5.38 22.97
C GLY A 272 6.87 -3.91 23.18
N VAL A 273 5.59 -3.58 23.29
CA VAL A 273 5.10 -2.23 23.63
C VAL A 273 5.68 -1.79 24.98
N SER A 274 5.58 -2.66 26.00
CA SER A 274 6.06 -2.36 27.35
C SER A 274 7.59 -2.19 27.41
N SER A 275 8.35 -3.01 26.68
CA SER A 275 9.81 -2.86 26.61
C SER A 275 10.20 -1.57 25.90
N SER A 276 9.52 -1.23 24.80
CA SER A 276 9.73 0.01 24.06
C SER A 276 9.49 1.22 24.97
N ASP A 277 8.37 1.25 25.70
CA ASP A 277 8.05 2.32 26.65
C ASP A 277 9.12 2.49 27.73
N ARG A 278 9.60 1.38 28.33
CA ARG A 278 10.69 1.42 29.31
C ARG A 278 11.97 1.98 28.71
N GLN A 279 12.34 1.57 27.50
CA GLN A 279 13.52 2.07 26.80
C GLN A 279 13.42 3.58 26.51
N ALA A 280 12.26 4.08 26.09
CA ALA A 280 12.09 5.53 25.90
C ALA A 280 12.21 6.31 27.21
N VAL A 281 11.63 5.81 28.30
CA VAL A 281 11.76 6.48 29.61
C VAL A 281 13.23 6.50 30.04
N GLN A 282 13.96 5.40 29.85
CA GLN A 282 15.40 5.36 30.12
C GLN A 282 16.17 6.33 29.24
N ALA A 283 15.97 6.32 27.93
CA ALA A 283 16.64 7.22 26.99
C ALA A 283 16.35 8.70 27.30
N ALA A 284 15.10 9.04 27.61
CA ALA A 284 14.72 10.40 27.99
C ALA A 284 15.40 10.84 29.31
N ARG A 285 15.49 9.95 30.30
CA ARG A 285 16.22 10.22 31.55
C ARG A 285 17.71 10.44 31.29
N HIS A 286 18.33 9.61 30.43
CA HIS A 286 19.73 9.79 30.05
C HIS A 286 19.97 11.12 29.33
N ALA A 287 19.12 11.49 28.37
CA ALA A 287 19.25 12.75 27.64
C ALA A 287 19.09 13.98 28.54
N VAL A 288 18.12 13.94 29.48
CA VAL A 288 17.96 15.01 30.48
C VAL A 288 19.17 15.06 31.40
N ARG A 289 19.67 13.92 31.86
CA ARG A 289 20.84 13.86 32.75
C ARG A 289 22.09 14.43 32.07
N GLU A 290 22.37 14.00 30.85
CA GLU A 290 23.46 14.51 30.04
C GLU A 290 23.36 16.03 29.86
N ARG A 291 22.17 16.55 29.56
CA ARG A 291 21.94 17.99 29.45
C ARG A 291 22.27 18.73 30.75
N VAL A 292 21.81 18.22 31.90
CA VAL A 292 22.08 18.84 33.21
C VAL A 292 23.58 18.83 33.51
N VAL A 293 24.28 17.72 33.28
CA VAL A 293 25.73 17.62 33.49
C VAL A 293 26.45 18.61 32.58
N ARG A 294 26.10 18.63 31.29
CA ARG A 294 26.69 19.55 30.31
C ARG A 294 26.46 21.02 30.69
N ASP A 295 25.24 21.40 31.07
CA ASP A 295 24.92 22.77 31.47
C ASP A 295 25.67 23.17 32.75
N SER A 296 25.84 22.23 33.69
CA SER A 296 26.63 22.44 34.91
C SER A 296 28.13 22.62 34.62
N LEU A 297 28.69 21.81 33.72
CA LEU A 297 30.10 21.92 33.31
C LEU A 297 30.34 23.19 32.50
N ALA A 298 29.42 23.56 31.61
CA ALA A 298 29.49 24.83 30.89
C ALA A 298 29.46 26.03 31.86
N ALA A 299 28.62 25.99 32.90
CA ALA A 299 28.61 27.01 33.96
C ALA A 299 29.91 27.04 34.79
N ALA A 300 30.61 25.90 34.90
CA ALA A 300 31.92 25.81 35.53
C ALA A 300 33.09 26.26 34.62
N GLY A 301 32.81 26.70 33.39
CA GLY A 301 33.81 27.25 32.46
C GLY A 301 34.35 26.26 31.42
N PHE A 302 33.89 25.00 31.42
CA PHE A 302 34.28 24.04 30.39
C PHE A 302 33.63 24.40 29.04
N SER A 303 34.38 24.29 27.95
CA SER A 303 33.89 24.61 26.61
C SER A 303 34.45 23.68 25.53
N GLY A 304 33.85 23.71 24.34
CA GLY A 304 34.32 22.96 23.18
C GLY A 304 34.47 21.46 23.43
N GLU A 305 35.62 20.91 23.07
CA GLU A 305 35.96 19.49 23.19
C GLU A 305 36.12 19.04 24.66
N GLN A 306 36.64 19.91 25.53
CA GLN A 306 36.77 19.65 26.97
C GLN A 306 35.41 19.43 27.64
N LEU A 307 34.41 20.22 27.26
CA LEU A 307 33.05 20.06 27.76
C LEU A 307 32.46 18.70 27.38
N GLN A 308 32.70 18.23 26.15
CA GLN A 308 32.23 16.92 25.69
C GLN A 308 32.91 15.79 26.45
N PHE A 309 34.25 15.83 26.53
CA PHE A 309 35.03 14.84 27.27
C PHE A 309 34.60 14.75 28.73
N GLU A 310 34.50 15.89 29.43
CA GLU A 310 34.14 15.91 30.85
C GLU A 310 32.68 15.48 31.08
N THR A 311 31.77 15.83 30.17
CA THR A 311 30.38 15.34 30.22
C THR A 311 30.34 13.82 30.10
N GLU A 312 31.05 13.24 29.14
CA GLU A 312 31.10 11.80 28.94
C GLU A 312 31.77 11.09 30.12
N TRP A 313 32.86 11.66 30.65
CA TRP A 313 33.59 11.14 31.79
C TRP A 313 32.76 11.13 33.07
N GLN A 314 32.11 12.25 33.42
CA GLN A 314 31.21 12.34 34.57
C GLN A 314 30.06 11.34 34.47
N LEU A 315 29.44 11.23 33.29
CA LEU A 315 28.36 10.26 33.07
C LEU A 315 28.85 8.80 33.18
N LYS A 316 30.10 8.51 32.79
CA LYS A 316 30.71 7.17 32.90
C LYS A 316 31.01 6.81 34.36
N ILE A 317 31.49 7.77 35.15
CA ILE A 317 31.69 7.60 36.60
C ILE A 317 30.35 7.32 37.29
N GLU A 318 29.32 8.13 37.02
CA GLU A 318 27.99 7.99 37.64
C GLU A 318 27.34 6.64 37.35
N ARG A 319 27.56 6.08 36.16
CA ARG A 319 27.06 4.74 35.78
C ARG A 319 27.86 3.60 36.42
N GLY A 320 28.99 3.89 37.06
CA GLY A 320 29.91 2.86 37.58
C GLY A 320 30.65 2.11 36.48
N GLU A 321 30.69 2.64 35.25
CA GLU A 321 31.33 2.01 34.09
C GLU A 321 32.83 2.37 33.98
N ALA A 322 33.30 3.35 34.75
CA ALA A 322 34.71 3.75 34.81
C ALA A 322 35.53 2.71 35.59
N THR A 323 36.53 2.11 34.92
CA THR A 323 37.41 1.12 35.55
C THR A 323 38.35 1.79 36.58
N PRO A 324 38.91 1.03 37.55
CA PRO A 324 39.87 1.59 38.51
C PRO A 324 41.11 2.22 37.85
N GLU A 325 41.58 1.64 36.74
CA GLU A 325 42.72 2.16 35.97
C GLU A 325 42.39 3.50 35.29
N GLU A 326 41.20 3.61 34.70
CA GLU A 326 40.75 4.87 34.08
C GLU A 326 40.59 5.98 35.13
N ARG A 327 40.11 5.65 36.33
CA ARG A 327 39.99 6.62 37.44
C ARG A 327 41.36 7.10 37.91
N ALA A 328 42.31 6.18 38.08
CA ALA A 328 43.68 6.52 38.47
C ALA A 328 44.39 7.36 37.40
N ALA A 329 44.14 7.11 36.12
CA ALA A 329 44.68 7.91 35.02
C ALA A 329 44.12 9.34 35.03
N ALA A 330 42.80 9.51 35.21
CA ALA A 330 42.18 10.82 35.30
C ALA A 330 42.64 11.62 36.54
N GLU A 331 42.80 10.95 37.69
CA GLU A 331 43.36 11.56 38.91
C GLU A 331 44.82 11.99 38.72
N ALA A 332 45.63 11.16 38.05
CA ALA A 332 47.03 11.50 37.74
C ALA A 332 47.14 12.71 36.80
N GLU A 333 46.26 12.82 35.81
CA GLU A 333 46.22 13.95 34.88
C GLU A 333 45.83 15.27 35.58
N LEU A 334 44.86 15.21 36.51
CA LEU A 334 44.47 16.33 37.38
C LEU A 334 45.63 16.79 38.29
N ILE A 335 46.38 15.83 38.85
CA ILE A 335 47.57 16.12 39.65
C ILE A 335 48.64 16.78 38.79
N MET A 336 48.92 16.26 37.59
CA MET A 336 49.91 16.81 36.66
C MET A 336 49.55 18.24 36.22
N GLN A 337 48.30 18.51 35.86
CA GLN A 337 47.84 19.88 35.55
C GLN A 337 47.95 20.83 36.75
N SER A 338 47.67 20.35 37.97
CA SER A 338 47.85 21.18 39.18
C SER A 338 49.32 21.52 39.42
N LEU A 339 50.23 20.59 39.13
CA LEU A 339 51.66 20.78 39.29
C LEU A 339 52.24 21.70 38.22
N GLU A 340 51.77 21.63 36.97
CA GLU A 340 52.14 22.59 35.91
C GLU A 340 51.67 24.02 36.22
N ASN A 341 50.44 24.17 36.70
CA ASN A 341 49.92 25.48 37.13
C ASN A 341 50.66 26.02 38.37
N TYR A 342 51.14 25.14 39.25
CA TYR A 342 51.93 25.54 40.41
C TYR A 342 53.36 25.93 40.01
N GLY A 343 53.98 25.20 39.08
CA GLY A 343 55.32 25.53 38.55
C GLY A 343 55.35 26.88 37.84
N THR A 344 54.33 27.16 37.02
CA THR A 344 54.18 28.47 36.35
C THR A 344 53.88 29.63 37.31
N ALA A 345 53.18 29.37 38.41
CA ALA A 345 52.95 30.38 39.46
C ALA A 345 54.20 30.66 40.30
N VAL A 346 55.07 29.66 40.50
CA VAL A 346 56.35 29.83 41.22
C VAL A 346 57.37 30.58 40.35
N ASP A 347 57.50 30.23 39.07
CA ASP A 347 58.36 30.97 38.11
C ASP A 347 57.94 32.44 37.99
N ALA A 348 56.63 32.74 38.01
CA ALA A 348 56.12 34.12 37.99
C ALA A 348 56.42 34.90 39.29
N SER A 349 56.56 34.21 40.44
CA SER A 349 56.91 34.85 41.71
C SER A 349 58.41 35.11 41.87
N GLU A 350 59.27 34.30 41.23
CA GLU A 350 60.72 34.54 41.20
C GLU A 350 61.10 35.71 40.25
N GLU A 351 60.35 35.94 39.16
CA GLU A 351 60.53 37.12 38.30
C GLU A 351 60.07 38.45 38.96
N GLU A 352 59.10 38.43 39.88
CA GLU A 352 58.69 39.65 40.60
C GLU A 352 59.72 40.09 41.66
N ASP A 353 60.45 39.15 42.27
CA ASP A 353 61.52 39.46 43.24
C ASP A 353 62.79 40.03 42.58
N GLU A 354 63.04 39.75 41.28
CA GLU A 354 64.11 40.40 40.51
C GLU A 354 63.78 41.84 40.06
N PHE A 355 62.50 42.26 40.11
CA PHE A 355 62.09 43.62 39.72
C PHE A 355 62.20 44.64 40.86
N PHE A 356 62.43 44.20 42.10
CA PHE A 356 62.49 45.06 43.30
C PHE A 356 63.89 45.28 43.89
N HIS A 357 64.97 44.96 43.16
CA HIS A 357 66.36 45.21 43.60
C HIS A 357 67.13 46.27 42.80
#